data_AF-A0A7J7JK18-F1
#
_entry.id   AF-A0A7J7JK18-F1
#
_cell.length_a   1.000
_cell.length_b   1.000
_cell.length_c   1.000
_cell.angle_alpha   90.00
_cell.angle_beta   90.00
_cell.angle_gamma   90.00
#
_symmetry.space_group_name_H-M   'P 1'
#
loop_
_entity.id
_entity.type
_entity.pdbx_description
1 polymer ?
#
loop_
_entity_poly.entity_id
_entity_poly.type
_entity_poly.pdbx_seq_one_letter_code
_entity_poly.pdbx_strand_id
1 'polypeptide(L)'
;MERLAPILHAGFRLIKSSCQRNSLCLTYPQLKYIQQRNAGHSHWANIRHIKGAKDKVKSDISSQLANQIRIALRDSTSANVKTNYKLAKAIEFGEKNNIPSKSIKSMIDKAISVKDSLSQTIYELKDLVGVFLSLISLLQIANERKMK
;
A
#
# COMPACT_ATOMS: atom_id res chain seq x y z
N MET A 1 -11.05 34.92 -52.15
CA MET A 1 -10.63 34.44 -53.48
C MET A 1 -9.12 34.64 -53.53
N GLU A 2 -8.23 33.66 -53.61
CA GLU A 2 -8.30 32.23 -53.86
C GLU A 2 -7.02 31.55 -53.31
N ARG A 3 -7.21 30.32 -52.80
CA ARG A 3 -6.40 29.08 -53.01
C ARG A 3 -4.91 29.07 -52.68
N LEU A 4 -4.51 28.31 -51.65
CA LEU A 4 -4.02 26.90 -51.69
C LEU A 4 -2.48 26.80 -51.75
N ALA A 5 -1.87 26.19 -50.72
CA ALA A 5 -0.59 25.49 -50.88
C ALA A 5 -0.86 24.13 -51.56
N PRO A 6 0.06 23.54 -52.35
CA PRO A 6 0.92 22.48 -51.78
C PRO A 6 2.32 22.21 -52.43
N ILE A 7 3.22 21.67 -51.59
CA ILE A 7 4.16 20.53 -51.76
C ILE A 7 5.19 20.54 -52.93
N LEU A 8 6.49 20.37 -52.60
CA LEU A 8 7.42 19.33 -53.10
C LEU A 8 8.88 19.82 -53.06
N HIS A 9 9.69 19.35 -52.11
CA HIS A 9 11.10 19.05 -52.40
C HIS A 9 11.69 17.99 -51.47
N ALA A 10 12.62 17.25 -52.07
CA ALA A 10 13.52 16.24 -51.52
C ALA A 10 12.90 14.85 -51.25
N GLY A 11 13.08 13.99 -52.25
CA GLY A 11 12.67 12.59 -52.25
C GLY A 11 13.43 11.73 -51.24
N PHE A 12 12.69 10.84 -50.61
CA PHE A 12 13.23 9.72 -49.87
C PHE A 12 13.42 8.54 -50.84
N ARG A 13 14.66 8.34 -51.27
CA ARG A 13 15.07 7.17 -52.06
C ARG A 13 15.05 5.95 -51.15
N LEU A 14 13.96 5.17 -51.22
CA LEU A 14 13.88 3.86 -50.57
C LEU A 14 14.88 2.89 -51.24
N ILE A 15 16.05 2.71 -50.62
CA ILE A 15 16.92 1.57 -50.92
C ILE A 15 16.45 0.41 -50.03
N LYS A 16 15.72 -0.54 -50.63
CA LYS A 16 15.67 -1.91 -50.12
C LYS A 16 17.09 -2.45 -50.17
N SER A 17 17.67 -2.77 -49.01
CA SER A 17 18.83 -3.66 -48.96
C SER A 17 18.69 -4.63 -47.79
N SER A 18 18.40 -5.87 -48.18
CA SER A 18 18.74 -7.13 -47.52
C SER A 18 19.27 -7.06 -46.08
N CYS A 19 18.46 -7.62 -45.18
CA CYS A 19 18.94 -8.29 -43.98
C CYS A 19 20.15 -9.18 -44.30
N GLN A 20 21.31 -8.82 -43.77
CA GLN A 20 22.36 -9.79 -43.46
C GLN A 20 22.77 -9.62 -42.00
N ARG A 21 22.53 -10.71 -41.27
CA ARG A 21 23.16 -11.11 -40.02
C ARG A 21 24.56 -10.49 -39.87
N ASN A 22 24.72 -9.66 -38.85
CA ASN A 22 25.98 -9.63 -38.11
C ASN A 22 25.68 -9.43 -36.62
N SER A 23 25.99 -10.48 -35.86
CA SER A 23 26.08 -10.50 -34.41
C SER A 23 27.09 -9.46 -33.93
N LEU A 24 26.81 -8.82 -32.78
CA LEU A 24 27.59 -7.79 -32.08
C LEU A 24 27.03 -6.36 -32.22
N CYS A 25 25.75 -6.17 -31.87
CA CYS A 25 25.33 -4.91 -31.24
C CYS A 25 25.25 -5.15 -29.74
N LEU A 26 26.30 -4.69 -29.06
CA LEU A 26 26.46 -4.68 -27.62
C LEU A 26 25.16 -4.27 -26.92
N THR A 27 24.73 -5.10 -25.97
CA THR A 27 23.60 -4.87 -25.09
C THR A 27 23.91 -3.72 -24.15
N TYR A 28 23.64 -2.49 -24.59
CA TYR A 28 23.51 -1.37 -23.66
C TYR A 28 22.32 -1.69 -22.75
N PRO A 29 22.48 -1.70 -21.42
CA PRO A 29 21.33 -1.73 -20.54
C PRO A 29 20.54 -0.46 -20.87
N GLN A 30 19.37 -0.62 -21.47
CA GLN A 30 18.44 0.47 -21.73
C GLN A 30 18.22 1.18 -20.41
N LEU A 31 18.91 2.31 -20.22
CA LEU A 31 18.65 3.23 -19.11
C LEU A 31 17.21 3.67 -19.32
N LYS A 32 16.29 3.00 -18.62
CA LYS A 32 14.90 3.39 -18.51
C LYS A 32 14.92 4.75 -17.83
N TYR A 33 15.01 5.80 -18.62
CA TYR A 33 14.78 7.15 -18.17
C TYR A 33 13.35 7.17 -17.65
N ILE A 34 13.19 7.13 -16.34
CA ILE A 34 11.91 7.34 -15.69
C ILE A 34 11.60 8.80 -15.99
N GLN A 35 10.75 9.04 -17.00
CA GLN A 35 10.27 10.38 -17.32
C GLN A 35 9.75 11.00 -16.03
N GLN A 36 10.35 12.12 -15.62
CA GLN A 36 9.96 12.84 -14.42
C GLN A 36 8.54 13.33 -14.66
N ARG A 37 7.56 12.61 -14.10
CA ARG A 37 6.15 12.99 -14.20
C ARG A 37 5.96 14.24 -13.35
N ASN A 38 6.11 15.40 -13.97
CA ASN A 38 5.71 16.66 -13.35
C ASN A 38 4.21 16.59 -13.03
N ALA A 39 3.82 17.22 -11.92
CA ALA A 39 2.41 17.27 -11.51
C ALA A 39 1.55 17.82 -12.67
N GLY A 40 0.47 17.13 -13.02
CA GLY A 40 -0.39 17.53 -14.14
C GLY A 40 -1.14 18.84 -13.86
N HIS A 41 -1.66 19.50 -14.90
CA HIS A 41 -2.35 20.79 -14.82
C HIS A 41 -3.75 20.75 -14.17
N SER A 42 -4.28 19.57 -13.86
CA SER A 42 -5.59 19.46 -13.21
C SER A 42 -5.46 19.61 -11.70
N HIS A 43 -5.82 20.79 -11.21
CA HIS A 43 -5.84 21.11 -9.79
C HIS A 43 -6.71 20.12 -8.98
N TRP A 44 -7.88 19.74 -9.52
CA TRP A 44 -8.75 18.74 -8.88
C TRP A 44 -8.20 17.31 -8.92
N ALA A 45 -7.49 16.93 -9.98
CA ALA A 45 -6.83 15.63 -10.02
C ALA A 45 -5.70 15.56 -8.98
N ASN A 46 -4.87 16.59 -8.88
CA ASN A 46 -3.76 16.63 -7.92
C ASN A 46 -4.28 16.60 -6.47
N ILE A 47 -5.31 17.40 -6.15
CA ILE A 47 -5.93 17.39 -4.82
C ILE A 47 -6.51 16.01 -4.50
N ARG A 48 -7.19 15.37 -5.46
CA ARG A 48 -7.71 14.00 -5.27
C ARG A 48 -6.60 13.00 -4.99
N HIS A 49 -5.51 13.02 -5.75
CA HIS A 49 -4.40 12.09 -5.57
C HIS A 49 -3.71 12.27 -4.21
N ILE A 50 -3.45 13.52 -3.81
CA ILE A 50 -2.82 13.83 -2.52
C ILE A 50 -3.73 13.44 -1.36
N LYS A 51 -5.03 13.78 -1.43
CA LYS A 51 -6.00 13.40 -0.41
C LYS A 51 -6.16 11.88 -0.33
N GLY A 52 -6.30 11.21 -1.47
CA GLY A 52 -6.42 9.75 -1.52
C GLY A 52 -5.22 9.02 -0.93
N ALA A 53 -4.00 9.51 -1.18
CA ALA A 53 -2.80 8.94 -0.56
C ALA A 53 -2.80 9.12 0.98
N LYS A 54 -3.19 10.30 1.47
CA LYS A 54 -3.28 10.58 2.92
C LYS A 54 -4.38 9.76 3.59
N ASP A 55 -5.55 9.67 2.95
CA ASP A 55 -6.70 8.92 3.45
C ASP A 55 -6.38 7.43 3.54
N LYS A 56 -5.64 6.89 2.57
CA LYS A 56 -5.14 5.51 2.60
C LYS A 56 -4.24 5.25 3.81
N VAL A 57 -3.25 6.11 4.05
CA VAL A 57 -2.38 5.98 5.21
C VAL A 57 -3.18 6.02 6.52
N LYS A 58 -4.16 6.93 6.61
CA LYS A 58 -5.03 7.03 7.78
C LYS A 58 -5.92 5.79 7.96
N SER A 59 -6.46 5.22 6.88
CA SER A 59 -7.25 3.99 6.95
C SER A 59 -6.42 2.79 7.38
N ASP A 60 -5.16 2.72 6.93
CA ASP A 60 -4.24 1.64 7.29
C ASP A 60 -3.92 1.70 8.79
N ILE A 61 -3.59 2.88 9.32
CA ILE A 61 -3.34 3.09 10.76
C ILE A 61 -4.57 2.75 11.61
N SER A 62 -5.75 3.18 11.17
CA SER A 62 -7.02 2.87 11.87
C SER A 62 -7.29 1.37 11.92
N SER A 63 -7.00 0.65 10.83
CA SER A 63 -7.15 -0.80 10.76
C SER A 63 -6.14 -1.52 11.65
N GLN A 64 -4.89 -1.05 11.69
CA GLN A 64 -3.85 -1.56 12.59
C GLN A 64 -4.26 -1.39 14.06
N LEU A 65 -4.75 -0.20 14.44
CA LEU A 65 -5.23 0.07 15.80
C LEU A 65 -6.38 -0.88 16.19
N ALA A 66 -7.38 -1.04 15.32
CA ALA A 66 -8.51 -1.93 15.56
C ALA A 66 -8.04 -3.38 15.79
N ASN A 67 -7.06 -3.85 15.02
CA ASN A 67 -6.49 -5.19 15.19
C ASN A 67 -5.70 -5.33 16.50
N GLN A 68 -4.92 -4.32 16.89
CA GLN A 68 -4.22 -4.32 18.17
C GLN A 68 -5.19 -4.38 19.36
N ILE A 69 -6.29 -3.62 19.32
CA ILE A 69 -7.34 -3.66 20.34
C ILE A 69 -7.95 -5.06 20.44
N ARG A 70 -8.28 -5.68 19.30
CA ARG A 70 -8.84 -7.04 19.25
C ARG A 70 -7.90 -8.07 19.86
N ILE A 71 -6.62 -8.02 19.53
CA ILE A 71 -5.59 -8.93 20.07
C ILE A 71 -5.43 -8.73 21.57
N ALA A 72 -5.34 -7.47 22.02
CA ALA A 72 -5.20 -7.14 23.43
C ALA A 72 -6.36 -7.67 24.26
N LEU A 73 -7.59 -7.57 23.76
CA LEU A 73 -8.79 -8.08 24.43
C LEU A 73 -8.92 -9.60 24.33
N ARG A 74 -8.49 -10.22 23.23
CA ARG A 74 -8.47 -11.69 23.08
C ARG A 74 -7.52 -12.34 24.08
N ASP A 75 -6.31 -11.81 24.22
CA ASP A 75 -5.27 -12.37 25.09
C ASP A 75 -5.56 -12.13 26.59
N SER A 76 -6.48 -11.22 26.92
CA SER A 76 -6.77 -10.82 28.30
C SER A 76 -8.17 -11.22 28.74
N THR A 77 -8.33 -11.59 30.00
CA THR A 77 -9.67 -11.88 30.57
C THR A 77 -10.47 -10.61 30.87
N SER A 78 -9.83 -9.45 31.02
CA SER A 78 -10.48 -8.20 31.46
C SER A 78 -10.43 -7.10 30.40
N ALA A 79 -11.58 -6.48 30.10
CA ALA A 79 -11.70 -5.38 29.14
C ALA A 79 -11.33 -3.98 29.72
N ASN A 80 -10.72 -3.93 30.90
CA ASN A 80 -10.37 -2.68 31.57
C ASN A 80 -8.97 -2.20 31.16
N VAL A 81 -8.84 -0.90 30.86
CA VAL A 81 -7.57 -0.29 30.43
C VAL A 81 -6.50 -0.32 31.54
N LYS A 82 -6.92 -0.18 32.81
CA LYS A 82 -6.00 -0.16 33.96
C LYS A 82 -5.34 -1.52 34.22
N THR A 83 -6.02 -2.61 33.89
CA THR A 83 -5.54 -3.98 34.15
C THR A 83 -4.79 -4.55 32.94
N ASN A 84 -5.12 -4.10 31.72
CA ASN A 84 -4.52 -4.58 30.49
C ASN A 84 -3.54 -3.56 29.88
N TYR A 85 -2.25 -3.79 30.09
CA TYR A 85 -1.18 -2.97 29.51
C TYR A 85 -1.19 -2.95 27.97
N LYS A 86 -1.51 -4.07 27.30
CA LYS A 86 -1.57 -4.13 25.83
C LYS A 86 -2.66 -3.21 25.30
N LEU A 87 -3.81 -3.17 25.97
CA LEU A 87 -4.92 -2.29 25.61
C LEU A 87 -4.55 -0.81 25.83
N ALA A 88 -3.91 -0.49 26.96
CA ALA A 88 -3.44 0.87 27.25
C ALA A 88 -2.46 1.36 26.16
N LYS A 89 -1.48 0.52 25.78
CA LYS A 89 -0.52 0.84 24.72
C LYS A 89 -1.18 1.05 23.36
N ALA A 90 -2.22 0.27 23.04
CA ALA A 90 -2.98 0.46 21.80
C ALA A 90 -3.72 1.80 21.80
N ILE A 91 -4.34 2.19 22.92
CA ILE A 91 -5.02 3.48 23.06
C ILE A 91 -4.04 4.64 22.89
N GLU A 92 -2.88 4.59 23.55
CA GLU A 92 -1.82 5.60 23.38
C GLU A 92 -1.35 5.71 21.92
N PHE A 93 -1.22 4.58 21.22
CA PHE A 93 -0.89 4.57 19.80
C PHE A 93 -1.96 5.26 18.95
N GLY A 94 -3.23 5.03 19.25
CA GLY A 94 -4.35 5.69 18.57
C GLY A 94 -4.36 7.20 18.78
N GLU A 95 -4.14 7.66 20.02
CA GLU A 95 -4.10 9.08 20.37
C GLU A 95 -2.92 9.79 19.68
N LYS A 96 -1.74 9.17 19.64
CA LYS A 96 -0.56 9.68 18.91
C LYS A 96 -0.82 9.89 17.42
N ASN A 97 -1.71 9.08 16.83
CA ASN A 97 -2.07 9.16 15.40
C ASN A 97 -3.33 10.00 15.13
N ASN A 98 -3.78 10.82 16.09
CA ASN A 98 -4.96 11.67 15.96
C ASN A 98 -6.25 10.87 15.63
N ILE A 99 -6.38 9.65 16.15
CA ILE A 99 -7.64 8.89 16.08
C ILE A 99 -8.59 9.46 17.14
N PRO A 100 -9.84 9.81 16.78
CA PRO A 100 -10.79 10.38 17.72
C PRO A 100 -11.19 9.35 18.79
N SER A 101 -11.27 9.77 20.05
CA SER A 101 -11.57 8.89 21.19
C SER A 101 -12.91 8.15 21.06
N LYS A 102 -13.91 8.76 20.39
CA LYS A 102 -15.19 8.09 20.08
C LYS A 102 -15.00 6.85 19.18
N SER A 103 -14.09 6.92 18.21
CA SER A 103 -13.80 5.79 17.34
C SER A 103 -13.08 4.68 18.10
N ILE A 104 -12.15 5.04 18.99
CA ILE A 104 -11.43 4.07 19.83
C ILE A 104 -12.41 3.29 20.71
N LYS A 105 -13.33 4.00 21.40
CA LYS A 105 -14.40 3.37 22.19
C LYS A 105 -15.25 2.41 21.36
N SER A 106 -15.69 2.85 20.17
CA SER A 106 -16.45 1.99 19.26
C SER A 106 -15.68 0.74 18.81
N MET A 107 -14.35 0.83 18.62
CA MET A 107 -13.52 -0.33 18.29
C MET A 107 -13.43 -1.32 19.46
N ILE A 108 -13.34 -0.82 20.69
CA ILE A 108 -13.34 -1.63 21.92
C ILE A 108 -14.67 -2.37 22.06
N ASP A 109 -15.80 -1.66 21.94
CA ASP A 109 -17.13 -2.26 22.06
C ASP A 109 -17.35 -3.35 21.01
N LYS A 110 -16.93 -3.10 19.76
CA LYS A 110 -16.98 -4.10 18.67
C LYS A 110 -16.10 -5.32 18.96
N ALA A 111 -14.92 -5.13 19.52
CA ALA A 111 -14.00 -6.20 19.84
C ALA A 111 -14.49 -7.08 21.02
N ILE A 112 -15.26 -6.50 21.95
CA ILE A 112 -15.92 -7.26 23.02
C ILE A 112 -17.09 -8.07 22.44
N SER A 113 -17.88 -7.48 21.54
CA SER A 113 -19.05 -8.13 20.96
C SER A 113 -18.71 -9.23 19.95
N VAL A 114 -17.64 -9.07 19.17
CA VAL A 114 -17.25 -10.01 18.11
C VAL A 114 -15.94 -10.69 18.50
N LYS A 115 -16.05 -11.95 18.93
CA LYS A 115 -14.89 -12.77 19.31
C LYS A 115 -14.31 -13.45 18.06
N ASP A 116 -13.67 -12.66 17.21
CA ASP A 116 -12.98 -13.16 16.01
C ASP A 116 -11.67 -13.88 16.35
N SER A 117 -11.42 -15.01 15.69
CA SER A 117 -10.12 -15.71 15.73
C SER A 117 -9.08 -14.98 14.87
N LEU A 118 -8.55 -13.87 15.39
CA LEU A 118 -7.31 -13.29 14.91
C LEU A 118 -6.13 -14.10 15.43
N SER A 119 -5.13 -14.41 14.61
CA SER A 119 -3.85 -14.97 15.04
C SER A 119 -2.71 -14.03 14.66
N GLN A 120 -1.75 -13.90 15.57
CA GLN A 120 -0.51 -13.19 15.32
C GLN A 120 0.56 -14.24 15.04
N THR A 121 1.14 -14.21 13.83
CA THR A 121 2.22 -15.11 13.43
C THR A 121 3.46 -14.29 13.20
N ILE A 122 4.57 -14.72 13.81
CA ILE A 122 5.89 -14.14 13.62
C ILE A 122 6.61 -14.99 12.59
N TYR A 123 7.03 -14.37 11.49
CA TYR A 123 7.87 -15.00 10.49
C TYR A 123 9.28 -14.49 10.67
N GLU A 124 10.22 -15.41 10.89
CA GLU A 124 11.64 -15.11 10.94
C GLU A 124 12.26 -15.44 9.59
N LEU A 125 12.89 -14.44 8.98
CA LEU A 125 13.66 -14.60 7.75
C LEU A 125 15.13 -14.38 8.07
N LYS A 126 15.94 -15.40 7.76
CA LYS A 126 17.40 -15.34 7.83
C LYS A 126 17.91 -15.05 6.43
N ASP A 127 18.53 -13.89 6.25
CA ASP A 127 19.21 -13.57 4.99
C ASP A 127 20.60 -14.23 4.95
N LEU A 128 21.12 -14.47 3.73
CA LEU A 128 22.46 -15.06 3.49
C LEU A 128 23.60 -14.26 4.14
N VAL A 129 23.37 -12.97 4.41
CA VAL A 129 24.32 -12.04 5.03
C VAL A 129 24.21 -12.03 6.57
N GLY A 130 23.34 -12.87 7.15
CA GLY A 130 23.16 -12.98 8.61
C GLY A 130 22.29 -11.87 9.22
N VAL A 131 21.59 -11.08 8.40
CA VAL A 131 20.57 -10.14 8.87
C VAL A 131 19.29 -10.92 9.16
N PHE A 132 18.70 -10.65 10.32
CA PHE A 132 17.42 -11.24 10.74
C PHE A 132 16.30 -10.23 10.54
N LEU A 133 15.32 -10.59 9.73
CA LEU A 133 14.09 -9.83 9.55
C LEU A 133 12.94 -10.59 10.22
N SER A 134 12.37 -9.99 11.27
CA SER A 134 11.15 -10.49 11.91
C SER A 134 9.94 -9.76 11.35
N LEU A 135 9.12 -10.45 10.56
CA LEU A 135 7.86 -9.94 10.05
C LEU A 135 6.72 -10.38 10.98
N ILE A 136 6.00 -9.41 11.54
CA ILE A 136 4.79 -9.68 12.33
C ILE A 136 3.59 -9.56 11.39
N SER A 137 2.93 -10.69 11.09
CA SER A 137 1.69 -10.69 10.30
C SER A 137 0.50 -10.92 11.23
N LEU A 138 -0.56 -10.14 11.00
CA LEU A 138 -1.85 -10.34 11.63
C LEU A 138 -2.78 -10.98 10.60
N LEU A 139 -2.99 -12.29 10.72
CA LEU A 139 -3.94 -13.01 9.89
C LEU A 139 -5.26 -13.12 10.64
N GLN A 140 -6.32 -12.60 10.02
CA GLN A 140 -7.67 -12.98 10.41
C GLN A 140 -7.90 -14.36 9.79
N ILE A 141 -7.98 -15.40 10.62
CA ILE A 141 -8.43 -16.71 10.12
C ILE A 141 -9.92 -16.51 9.85
N ALA A 142 -10.26 -16.17 8.60
CA ALA A 142 -11.61 -16.26 8.13
C ALA A 142 -11.96 -17.74 8.17
N ASN A 143 -12.66 -18.15 9.23
CA ASN A 143 -13.24 -19.48 9.29
C ASN A 143 -14.12 -19.60 8.04
N GLU A 144 -13.77 -20.51 7.13
CA GLU A 144 -14.45 -20.63 5.85
C GLU A 144 -15.95 -20.66 6.11
N ARG A 145 -16.68 -19.74 5.48
CA ARG A 145 -18.14 -19.68 5.62
C ARG A 145 -18.67 -21.05 5.23
N LYS A 146 -19.17 -21.81 6.21
CA LYS A 146 -20.01 -22.98 5.92
C LYS A 146 -21.23 -22.46 5.15
N MET A 147 -21.12 -22.50 3.83
CA MET A 147 -22.25 -22.36 2.92
C MET A 147 -23.20 -23.50 3.28
N LYS A 148 -24.35 -23.17 3.88
CA LYS A 148 -25.49 -24.07 3.99
C LYS A 148 -26.28 -24.01 2.69
#